data_AF-A0A4P7UDK9-F1
#
_entry.id   AF-A0A4P7UDK9-F1
#
_cell.length_a   1.000
_cell.length_b   1.000
_cell.length_c   1.000
_cell.angle_alpha   90.00
_cell.angle_beta   90.00
_cell.angle_gamma   90.00
#
_symmetry.space_group_name_H-M   'P 1'
#
loop_
_entity.id
_entity.type
_entity.pdbx_description
1 polymer ?
#
loop_
_entity_poly.entity_id
_entity_poly.type
_entity_poly.pdbx_seq_one_letter_code
_entity_poly.pdbx_strand_id
1 'polypeptide(L)'
;MARTTGFVSPAWEQASLLAEILAGEERAYRGSRSVARLRATDLDVAVLGEPEEMNADEQTEVVEIFNPLAGSYRKLVVRHGVIVAATLVGDLSHVGLITQHYDRGTRLGPDEPGALLMPPRPTGPTRLHDSTEICSCAGVSAGEVRACSSLEQVVETTRATTGCGGCKEAVCQLLGTTTPQEARALG
;
A
#
# COMPACT_ATOMS: atom_id res chain seq x y z
N MET A 1 0.09 -15.58 22.06
CA MET A 1 0.77 -14.38 22.59
C MET A 1 0.63 -13.27 21.56
N ALA A 2 0.05 -12.13 21.92
CA ALA A 2 0.02 -10.97 21.03
C ALA A 2 1.46 -10.44 20.88
N ARG A 3 1.96 -10.37 19.64
CA ARG A 3 3.21 -9.67 19.31
C ARG A 3 2.91 -8.21 19.02
N THR A 4 3.71 -7.31 19.57
CA THR A 4 3.71 -5.90 19.15
C THR A 4 4.48 -5.79 17.84
N THR A 5 3.80 -5.39 16.77
CA THR A 5 4.40 -5.34 15.43
C THR A 5 5.17 -4.04 15.17
N GLY A 6 4.90 -2.98 15.94
CA GLY A 6 5.52 -1.67 15.77
C GLY A 6 5.02 -0.88 14.55
N PHE A 7 3.96 -1.36 13.88
CA PHE A 7 3.39 -0.70 12.69
C PHE A 7 2.14 0.12 13.03
N VAL A 8 1.94 1.20 12.27
CA VAL A 8 0.80 2.13 12.44
C VAL A 8 -0.54 1.47 12.09
N SER A 9 -0.61 0.66 11.04
CA SER A 9 -1.88 0.02 10.61
C SER A 9 -2.43 -0.95 11.68
N PRO A 10 -1.66 -1.92 12.20
CA PRO A 10 -2.10 -2.76 13.32
C PRO A 10 -2.48 -1.98 14.58
N ALA A 11 -1.81 -0.85 14.85
CA ALA A 11 -2.16 0.00 16.00
C ALA A 11 -3.55 0.63 15.85
N TRP A 12 -3.91 1.09 14.65
CA TRP A 12 -5.26 1.60 14.36
C TRP A 12 -6.32 0.50 14.43
N GLU A 13 -6.05 -0.68 13.87
CA GLU A 13 -6.98 -1.82 13.93
C GLU A 13 -7.25 -2.21 15.40
N GLN A 14 -6.19 -2.29 16.22
CA GLN A 14 -6.32 -2.57 17.65
C GLN A 14 -7.09 -1.48 18.39
N ALA A 15 -6.89 -0.20 18.05
CA ALA A 15 -7.63 0.92 18.65
C ALA A 15 -9.13 0.88 18.31
N SER A 16 -9.47 0.62 17.04
CA SER A 16 -10.87 0.48 16.60
C SER A 16 -11.55 -0.72 17.26
N LEU A 17 -10.89 -1.89 17.28
CA LEU A 17 -11.41 -3.07 17.96
C LEU A 17 -11.60 -2.84 19.45
N LEU A 18 -10.68 -2.12 20.11
CA LEU A 18 -10.84 -1.76 21.52
C LEU A 18 -12.08 -0.87 21.73
N ALA A 19 -12.34 0.08 20.84
CA ALA A 19 -13.52 0.93 20.91
C ALA A 19 -14.83 0.10 20.78
N GLU A 20 -14.87 -0.86 19.86
CA GLU A 20 -16.01 -1.79 19.69
C GLU A 20 -16.22 -2.66 20.95
N ILE A 21 -15.14 -3.20 21.53
CA ILE A 21 -15.21 -3.98 22.78
C ILE A 21 -15.75 -3.14 23.93
N LEU A 22 -15.27 -1.90 24.07
CA LEU A 22 -15.76 -0.96 25.09
C LEU A 22 -17.23 -0.56 24.86
N ALA A 23 -17.72 -0.62 23.62
CA ALA A 23 -19.12 -0.43 23.27
C ALA A 23 -19.99 -1.69 23.50
N GLY A 24 -19.40 -2.80 23.94
CA GLY A 24 -20.11 -4.04 24.29
C GLY A 24 -20.15 -5.09 23.18
N GLU A 25 -19.37 -4.93 22.10
CA GLU A 25 -19.26 -5.97 21.07
C GLU A 25 -18.27 -7.08 21.46
N GLU A 26 -18.64 -8.34 21.20
CA GLU A 26 -17.70 -9.45 21.30
C GLU A 26 -16.80 -9.51 20.06
N ARG A 27 -15.57 -9.03 20.22
CA ARG A 27 -14.53 -9.00 19.19
C ARG A 27 -13.21 -9.53 19.74
N ALA A 28 -12.38 -10.06 18.84
CA ALA A 28 -11.03 -10.48 19.17
C ALA A 28 -10.10 -10.11 18.01
N TYR A 29 -8.97 -9.48 18.34
CA TYR A 29 -7.93 -9.19 17.36
C TYR A 29 -7.29 -10.49 16.86
N ARG A 30 -7.32 -10.71 15.55
CA ARG A 30 -6.83 -11.94 14.91
C ARG A 30 -5.40 -11.81 14.36
N GLY A 31 -4.79 -10.65 14.51
CA GLY A 31 -3.50 -10.34 13.90
C GLY A 31 -3.69 -9.68 12.53
N SER A 32 -2.89 -8.64 12.28
CA SER A 32 -2.79 -7.98 10.98
C SER A 32 -1.64 -8.56 10.17
N ARG A 33 -1.71 -8.39 8.85
CA ARG A 33 -0.58 -8.62 7.97
C ARG A 33 0.46 -7.49 8.08
N SER A 34 1.73 -7.83 7.89
CA SER A 34 2.85 -6.89 8.06
C SER A 34 3.18 -6.20 6.74
N VAL A 35 3.13 -4.86 6.73
CA VAL A 35 3.58 -4.00 5.62
C VAL A 35 4.51 -2.93 6.17
N ALA A 36 5.80 -3.04 5.83
CA ALA A 36 6.82 -2.08 6.18
C ALA A 36 7.16 -1.21 4.97
N ARG A 37 7.15 0.12 5.14
CA ARG A 37 7.66 1.05 4.14
C ARG A 37 8.70 1.94 4.79
N LEU A 38 9.90 1.94 4.23
CA LEU A 38 10.99 2.85 4.62
C LEU A 38 11.11 3.94 3.56
N ARG A 39 11.09 5.19 4.02
CA ARG A 39 11.41 6.37 3.21
C ARG A 39 12.68 6.99 3.78
N ALA A 40 13.83 6.60 3.23
CA ALA A 40 15.12 7.23 3.51
C ALA A 40 15.47 8.18 2.36
N THR A 41 16.40 9.11 2.59
CA THR A 41 16.70 10.26 1.70
C THR A 41 16.94 9.86 0.23
N ASP A 42 17.51 8.67 0.01
CA ASP A 42 17.90 8.16 -1.31
C ASP A 42 17.42 6.73 -1.59
N LEU A 43 16.54 6.18 -0.74
CA LEU A 43 16.03 4.81 -0.91
C LEU A 43 14.59 4.69 -0.44
N ASP A 44 13.73 4.38 -1.41
CA ASP A 44 12.35 4.00 -1.19
C ASP A 44 12.25 2.47 -1.19
N VAL A 45 11.86 1.89 -0.05
CA VAL A 45 11.68 0.44 0.10
C VAL A 45 10.29 0.15 0.65
N ALA A 46 9.64 -0.87 0.09
CA ALA A 46 8.46 -1.49 0.68
C ALA A 46 8.68 -3.00 0.78
N VAL A 47 8.37 -3.56 1.95
CA VAL A 47 8.41 -4.99 2.23
C VAL A 47 7.07 -5.41 2.80
N LEU A 48 6.49 -6.47 2.24
CA LEU A 48 5.25 -7.10 2.69
C LEU A 48 5.55 -8.53 3.09
N GLY A 49 4.84 -9.03 4.10
CA GLY A 49 5.01 -10.40 4.60
C GLY A 49 6.09 -10.52 5.67
N GLU A 50 6.16 -11.72 6.26
CA GLU A 50 7.19 -12.03 7.25
C GLU A 50 8.52 -12.40 6.56
N PRO A 51 9.69 -12.20 7.20
CA PRO A 51 11.00 -12.50 6.60
C PRO A 51 11.13 -13.94 6.08
N GLU A 52 10.48 -14.89 6.75
CA GLU A 52 10.47 -16.31 6.37
C GLU A 52 9.75 -16.54 5.03
N GLU A 53 8.71 -15.76 4.74
CA GLU A 53 7.93 -15.83 3.50
C GLU A 53 8.65 -15.21 2.30
N MET A 54 9.75 -14.48 2.54
CA MET A 54 10.54 -13.86 1.48
C MET A 54 11.41 -14.87 0.72
N ASN A 55 11.71 -16.01 1.34
CA ASN A 55 12.51 -17.07 0.73
C ASN A 55 11.60 -18.01 -0.05
N ALA A 56 12.03 -18.39 -1.26
CA ALA A 56 11.32 -19.40 -2.02
C ALA A 56 11.44 -20.76 -1.32
N ASP A 57 10.32 -21.45 -1.17
CA ASP A 57 10.22 -22.87 -0.84
C ASP A 57 9.54 -23.64 -2.00
N GLU A 58 9.46 -24.96 -1.86
CA GLU A 58 8.87 -25.86 -2.87
C GLU A 58 7.37 -25.60 -3.16
N GLN A 59 6.69 -24.80 -2.33
CA GLN A 59 5.27 -24.45 -2.45
C GLN A 59 5.06 -23.00 -2.92
N THR A 60 6.13 -22.29 -3.26
CA THR A 60 6.08 -20.88 -3.66
C THR A 60 6.66 -20.66 -5.04
N GLU A 61 6.05 -19.73 -5.75
CA GLU A 61 6.54 -19.19 -7.01
C GLU A 61 7.09 -17.79 -6.78
N VAL A 62 8.25 -17.50 -7.37
CA VAL A 62 8.87 -16.18 -7.30
C VAL A 62 8.81 -15.50 -8.66
N VAL A 63 8.30 -14.29 -8.68
CA VAL A 63 8.32 -13.41 -9.86
C VAL A 63 9.09 -12.16 -9.49
N GLU A 64 10.09 -11.80 -10.28
CA GLU A 64 10.94 -10.63 -9.99
C GLU A 64 11.36 -9.88 -11.26
N ILE A 65 11.59 -8.58 -11.08
CA ILE A 65 12.12 -7.67 -12.09
C ILE A 65 13.27 -6.90 -11.46
N PHE A 66 14.44 -6.98 -12.08
CA PHE A 66 15.62 -6.22 -11.70
C PHE A 66 16.03 -5.28 -12.85
N ASN A 67 16.12 -3.99 -12.55
CA ASN A 67 16.60 -2.97 -13.48
C ASN A 67 17.72 -2.15 -12.82
N PRO A 68 19.00 -2.53 -13.03
CA PRO A 68 20.13 -1.83 -12.43
C PRO A 68 20.32 -0.41 -12.99
N LEU A 69 19.89 -0.14 -14.23
CA LEU A 69 20.00 1.20 -14.83
C LEU A 69 19.06 2.20 -14.15
N ALA A 70 17.89 1.74 -13.72
CA ALA A 70 16.94 2.53 -12.94
C ALA A 70 17.15 2.39 -11.42
N GLY A 71 18.12 1.58 -10.97
CA GLY A 71 18.33 1.28 -9.55
C GLY A 71 17.14 0.62 -8.86
N SER A 72 16.31 -0.16 -9.60
CA SER A 72 15.08 -0.74 -9.06
C SER A 72 15.09 -2.27 -9.03
N TYR A 73 14.50 -2.82 -7.97
CA TYR A 73 14.29 -4.26 -7.77
C TYR A 73 12.89 -4.47 -7.22
N ARG A 74 12.12 -5.36 -7.84
CA ARG A 74 10.79 -5.71 -7.36
C ARG A 74 10.60 -7.22 -7.43
N LYS A 75 10.05 -7.80 -6.37
CA LYS A 75 9.84 -9.23 -6.20
C LYS A 75 8.51 -9.49 -5.54
N LEU A 76 7.79 -10.50 -6.03
CA LEU A 76 6.63 -11.12 -5.40
C LEU A 76 6.95 -12.58 -5.08
N VAL A 77 6.51 -13.03 -3.91
CA VAL A 77 6.43 -14.45 -3.56
C VAL A 77 4.96 -14.83 -3.52
N VAL A 78 4.58 -15.83 -4.30
CA VAL A 78 3.21 -16.27 -4.50
C VAL A 78 3.06 -17.72 -4.04
N ARG A 79 2.05 -18.01 -3.22
CA ARG A 79 1.73 -19.36 -2.74
C ARG A 79 0.28 -19.66 -3.09
N HIS A 80 0.01 -20.75 -3.79
CA HIS A 80 -1.36 -21.10 -4.23
C HIS A 80 -2.10 -19.95 -4.95
N GLY A 81 -1.37 -19.15 -5.74
CA GLY A 81 -1.92 -18.00 -6.47
C GLY A 81 -2.16 -16.75 -5.62
N VAL A 82 -1.80 -16.71 -4.33
CA VAL A 82 -1.92 -15.50 -3.50
C VAL A 82 -0.56 -14.94 -3.14
N ILE A 83 -0.44 -13.62 -3.06
CA ILE A 83 0.79 -12.95 -2.61
C ILE A 83 0.97 -13.25 -1.11
N VAL A 84 2.13 -13.79 -0.75
CA VAL A 84 2.54 -14.02 0.65
C VAL A 84 3.65 -13.07 1.09
N ALA A 85 4.51 -12.63 0.18
CA ALA A 85 5.51 -11.61 0.47
C ALA A 85 5.82 -10.77 -0.78
N ALA A 86 6.33 -9.57 -0.56
CA ALA A 86 6.81 -8.71 -1.63
C ALA A 86 7.97 -7.82 -1.17
N THR A 87 8.91 -7.54 -2.06
CA THR A 87 9.96 -6.54 -1.87
C THR A 87 9.98 -5.60 -3.06
N LEU A 88 9.90 -4.30 -2.81
CA LEU A 88 10.04 -3.26 -3.83
C LEU A 88 11.10 -2.27 -3.36
N VAL A 89 12.05 -1.97 -4.25
CA VAL A 89 13.17 -1.06 -4.02
C VAL A 89 13.25 -0.11 -5.22
N GLY A 90 13.36 1.19 -4.93
CA GLY A 90 13.51 2.25 -5.92
C GLY A 90 12.19 2.62 -6.61
N ASP A 91 11.49 1.65 -7.19
CA ASP A 91 10.18 1.87 -7.82
C ASP A 91 9.04 1.31 -6.94
N LEU A 92 8.28 2.22 -6.34
CA LEU A 92 7.11 1.91 -5.51
C LEU A 92 5.77 2.22 -6.19
N SER A 93 5.74 2.44 -7.50
CA SER A 93 4.54 2.88 -8.24
C SER A 93 3.31 1.98 -8.01
N HIS A 94 3.51 0.67 -7.94
CA HIS A 94 2.43 -0.31 -7.68
C HIS A 94 2.36 -0.81 -6.23
N VAL A 95 3.09 -0.20 -5.28
CA VAL A 95 3.08 -0.67 -3.89
C VAL A 95 1.67 -0.72 -3.28
N GLY A 96 0.82 0.27 -3.62
CA GLY A 96 -0.56 0.32 -3.14
C GLY A 96 -1.41 -0.84 -3.67
N LEU A 97 -1.32 -1.12 -4.97
CA LEU A 97 -2.04 -2.22 -5.61
C LEU A 97 -1.55 -3.57 -5.08
N ILE A 98 -0.24 -3.78 -4.99
CA ILE A 98 0.35 -5.00 -4.44
C ILE A 98 -0.09 -5.22 -2.98
N THR A 99 -0.07 -4.16 -2.17
CA THR A 99 -0.58 -4.20 -0.77
C THR A 99 -2.06 -4.60 -0.74
N GLN A 100 -2.89 -4.04 -1.62
CA GLN A 100 -4.30 -4.41 -1.67
C GLN A 100 -4.51 -5.89 -2.05
N HIS A 101 -3.78 -6.40 -3.03
CA HIS A 101 -3.86 -7.83 -3.42
C HIS A 101 -3.38 -8.74 -2.27
N TYR A 102 -2.31 -8.34 -1.59
CA TYR A 102 -1.79 -9.02 -0.42
C TYR A 102 -2.82 -9.03 0.72
N ASP A 103 -3.32 -7.88 1.16
CA ASP A 103 -4.26 -7.76 2.27
C ASP A 103 -5.55 -8.56 2.05
N ARG A 104 -6.06 -8.57 0.82
CA ARG A 104 -7.28 -9.28 0.45
C ARG A 104 -7.07 -10.78 0.17
N GLY A 105 -5.82 -11.24 0.07
CA GLY A 105 -5.52 -12.59 -0.40
C GLY A 105 -6.10 -12.86 -1.79
N THR A 106 -6.02 -11.87 -2.69
CA THR A 106 -6.56 -11.99 -4.05
C THR A 106 -5.82 -13.09 -4.80
N ARG A 107 -6.56 -14.01 -5.42
CA ARG A 107 -5.98 -15.03 -6.31
C ARG A 107 -5.60 -14.40 -7.64
N LEU A 108 -4.34 -14.55 -8.01
CA LEU A 108 -3.75 -14.02 -9.23
C LEU A 108 -3.93 -14.99 -10.40
N GLY A 109 -4.23 -14.43 -11.58
CA GLY A 109 -4.10 -15.12 -12.86
C GLY A 109 -2.63 -15.30 -13.27
N PRO A 110 -2.33 -16.14 -14.28
CA PRO A 110 -0.96 -16.47 -14.67
C PRO A 110 -0.07 -15.25 -15.04
N ASP A 111 -0.65 -14.23 -15.69
CA ASP A 111 0.10 -13.06 -16.16
C ASP A 111 0.12 -11.89 -15.14
N GLU A 112 -0.75 -11.95 -14.13
CA GLU A 112 -0.95 -10.85 -13.18
C GLU A 112 0.28 -10.55 -12.30
N PRO A 113 1.03 -11.53 -11.78
CA PRO A 113 2.24 -11.24 -10.98
C PRO A 113 3.25 -10.39 -11.75
N GLY A 114 3.50 -10.72 -13.03
CA GLY A 114 4.40 -9.94 -13.88
C GLY A 114 3.86 -8.54 -14.16
N ALA A 115 2.57 -8.42 -14.46
CA ALA A 115 1.91 -7.14 -14.69
C ALA A 115 1.96 -6.22 -13.46
N LEU A 116 1.78 -6.77 -12.25
CA LEU A 116 1.89 -6.04 -10.98
C LEU A 116 3.29 -5.47 -10.76
N LEU A 117 4.33 -6.17 -11.23
CA LEU A 117 5.71 -5.69 -11.12
C LEU A 117 6.13 -4.73 -12.22
N MET A 118 5.42 -4.67 -13.34
CA MET A 118 5.69 -3.71 -14.39
C MET A 118 5.13 -2.33 -14.02
N PRO A 119 5.84 -1.23 -14.32
CA PRO A 119 5.28 0.09 -14.12
C PRO A 119 4.01 0.24 -14.95
N PRO A 120 3.02 1.03 -14.48
CA PRO A 120 1.77 1.21 -15.20
C PRO A 120 2.07 1.78 -16.57
N ARG A 121 1.48 1.20 -17.62
CA ARG A 121 1.32 1.94 -18.87
C ARG A 121 0.32 3.04 -18.57
N PRO A 122 0.56 4.30 -18.99
CA PRO A 122 -0.43 5.35 -18.85
C PRO A 122 -1.67 4.98 -19.67
N THR A 123 -2.61 4.31 -19.02
CA THR A 123 -3.98 4.17 -19.49
C THR A 123 -4.70 5.45 -19.11
N GLY A 124 -5.53 5.98 -20.01
CA GLY A 124 -6.27 7.22 -19.79
C GLY A 124 -7.04 7.24 -18.45
N PRO A 125 -7.52 8.41 -18.01
CA PRO A 125 -7.99 8.62 -16.64
C PRO A 125 -9.11 7.65 -16.25
N THR A 126 -8.77 6.64 -15.45
CA THR A 126 -9.76 5.76 -14.81
C THR A 126 -10.43 6.57 -13.70
N ARG A 127 -11.69 6.96 -13.89
CA ARG A 127 -12.44 7.67 -12.84
C ARG A 127 -12.71 6.71 -11.68
N LEU A 128 -12.04 6.93 -10.55
CA LEU A 128 -12.34 6.24 -9.30
C LEU A 128 -13.73 6.63 -8.79
N HIS A 129 -14.53 5.66 -8.35
CA HIS A 129 -15.81 5.92 -7.69
C HIS A 129 -15.60 6.63 -6.34
N ASP A 130 -16.55 7.45 -5.88
CA ASP A 130 -16.40 8.21 -4.64
C ASP A 130 -16.23 7.31 -3.40
N SER A 131 -16.81 6.12 -3.42
CA SER A 131 -16.65 5.14 -2.32
C SER A 131 -15.32 4.38 -2.33
N THR A 132 -14.42 4.63 -3.29
CA THR A 132 -13.13 3.95 -3.33
C THR A 132 -12.25 4.46 -2.20
N GLU A 133 -11.75 3.58 -1.33
CA GLU A 133 -10.79 3.95 -0.29
C GLU A 133 -9.45 4.41 -0.90
N ILE A 134 -9.00 5.60 -0.50
CA ILE A 134 -7.75 6.23 -0.92
C ILE A 134 -6.71 6.17 0.20
N CYS A 135 -7.10 6.35 1.45
CA CYS A 135 -6.21 6.29 2.61
C CYS A 135 -6.67 5.25 3.62
N SER A 136 -6.08 4.07 3.61
CA SER A 136 -6.37 3.01 4.58
C SER A 136 -6.03 3.41 6.03
N CYS A 137 -4.96 4.20 6.24
CA CYS A 137 -4.58 4.64 7.60
C CYS A 137 -5.60 5.55 8.27
N ALA A 138 -6.40 6.28 7.50
CA ALA A 138 -7.38 7.23 8.02
C ALA A 138 -8.82 6.91 7.55
N GLY A 139 -9.03 5.78 6.85
CA GLY A 139 -10.32 5.36 6.33
C GLY A 139 -10.95 6.31 5.30
N VAL A 140 -10.13 7.02 4.51
CA VAL A 140 -10.60 8.14 3.67
C VAL A 140 -10.89 7.66 2.25
N SER A 141 -12.09 7.97 1.76
CA SER A 141 -12.57 7.67 0.42
C SER A 141 -12.24 8.76 -0.62
N ALA A 142 -12.37 8.42 -1.91
CA ALA A 142 -12.14 9.35 -3.00
C ALA A 142 -13.11 10.54 -2.99
N GLY A 143 -14.36 10.31 -2.56
CA GLY A 143 -15.37 11.36 -2.41
C GLY A 143 -15.01 12.36 -1.32
N GLU A 144 -14.50 11.90 -0.19
CA GLU A 144 -14.03 12.78 0.91
C GLU A 144 -12.83 13.64 0.48
N VAL A 145 -11.92 13.07 -0.30
CA VAL A 145 -10.80 13.84 -0.88
C VAL A 145 -11.32 14.89 -1.86
N ARG A 146 -12.26 14.54 -2.75
CA ARG A 146 -12.85 15.46 -3.73
C ARG A 146 -13.69 16.56 -3.11
N ALA A 147 -14.21 16.35 -1.89
CA ALA A 147 -14.91 17.37 -1.13
C ALA A 147 -13.96 18.47 -0.60
N CYS A 148 -12.64 18.25 -0.66
CA CYS A 148 -11.62 19.22 -0.29
C CYS A 148 -11.13 20.01 -1.52
N SER A 149 -10.68 21.24 -1.29
CA SER A 149 -10.17 22.14 -2.33
C SER A 149 -8.65 22.25 -2.36
N SER A 150 -7.95 21.72 -1.34
CA SER A 150 -6.49 21.72 -1.27
C SER A 150 -5.96 20.55 -0.45
N LEU A 151 -4.64 20.30 -0.55
CA LEU A 151 -3.97 19.27 0.24
C LEU A 151 -4.02 19.60 1.74
N GLU A 152 -3.90 20.88 2.10
CA GLU A 152 -4.00 21.35 3.48
C GLU A 152 -5.37 21.00 4.07
N GLN A 153 -6.45 21.26 3.31
CA GLN A 153 -7.80 20.93 3.75
C GLN A 153 -7.99 19.42 3.91
N VAL A 154 -7.41 18.59 3.03
CA VAL A 154 -7.45 17.12 3.17
C VAL A 154 -6.76 16.68 4.47
N VAL A 155 -5.59 17.25 4.77
CA VAL A 155 -4.84 16.94 6.00
C VAL A 155 -5.63 17.34 7.25
N GLU A 156 -6.22 18.53 7.26
CA GLU A 156 -6.96 19.05 8.41
C GLU A 156 -8.25 18.26 8.69
N THR A 157 -9.01 17.93 7.64
CA THR A 157 -10.34 17.33 7.78
C THR A 157 -10.30 15.81 7.91
N THR A 158 -9.39 15.15 7.19
CA THR A 158 -9.40 13.69 7.05
C THR A 158 -8.16 13.03 7.66
N ARG A 159 -7.09 13.80 7.91
CA ARG A 159 -5.77 13.31 8.31
C ARG A 159 -5.11 12.36 7.29
N ALA A 160 -5.65 12.24 6.08
CA ALA A 160 -4.96 11.54 5.01
C ALA A 160 -3.58 12.17 4.76
N THR A 161 -2.65 11.36 4.27
CA THR A 161 -1.23 11.70 4.01
C THR A 161 -0.32 11.89 5.23
N THR A 162 -0.84 11.99 6.46
CA THR A 162 -0.01 12.22 7.67
C THR A 162 0.47 10.95 8.36
N GLY A 163 -0.07 9.78 7.99
CA GLY A 163 0.31 8.47 8.55
C GLY A 163 1.48 7.83 7.79
N CYS A 164 1.18 6.82 6.99
CA CYS A 164 2.21 6.12 6.18
C CYS A 164 2.65 6.89 4.92
N GLY A 165 1.96 7.98 4.56
CA GLY A 165 2.21 8.75 3.34
C GLY A 165 1.86 8.05 2.02
N GLY A 166 1.37 6.81 2.04
CA GLY A 166 1.14 6.00 0.84
C GLY A 166 0.06 6.51 -0.12
N CYS A 167 -0.90 7.28 0.39
CA CYS A 167 -2.00 7.85 -0.39
C CYS A 167 -1.68 9.23 -1.01
N LYS A 168 -0.50 9.82 -0.73
CA LYS A 168 -0.22 11.22 -1.09
C LYS A 168 -0.35 11.49 -2.59
N GLU A 169 0.15 10.59 -3.42
CA GLU A 169 0.07 10.72 -4.89
C GLU A 169 -1.37 10.63 -5.39
N ALA A 170 -2.14 9.64 -4.92
CA ALA A 170 -3.57 9.51 -5.26
C ALA A 170 -4.39 10.73 -4.79
N VAL A 171 -4.10 11.27 -3.60
CA VAL A 171 -4.72 12.51 -3.10
C VAL A 171 -4.40 13.69 -4.01
N CYS A 172 -3.12 13.88 -4.37
CA CYS A 172 -2.71 14.97 -5.27
C CYS A 172 -3.39 14.86 -6.64
N GLN A 173 -3.44 13.65 -7.22
CA GLN A 173 -4.13 13.39 -8.50
C GLN A 173 -5.63 13.70 -8.42
N LEU A 174 -6.31 13.30 -7.34
CA LEU A 174 -7.74 13.58 -7.15
C LEU A 174 -8.05 15.08 -6.99
N LEU A 175 -7.13 15.84 -6.39
CA LEU A 175 -7.21 17.30 -6.27
C LEU A 175 -6.76 18.02 -7.55
N GLY A 176 -6.18 17.32 -8.54
CA GLY A 176 -5.59 17.93 -9.72
C GLY A 176 -4.33 18.75 -9.41
N THR A 177 -3.59 18.38 -8.37
CA THR A 177 -2.36 19.06 -7.92
C THR A 177 -1.13 18.21 -8.24
N THR A 178 -0.01 18.84 -8.60
CA THR A 178 1.23 18.16 -8.96
C THR A 178 1.93 17.60 -7.72
N THR A 179 2.41 16.35 -7.79
CA THR A 179 3.16 15.73 -6.69
C THR A 179 4.62 16.22 -6.64
N PRO A 180 5.29 16.15 -5.46
CA PRO A 180 6.73 16.39 -5.37
C PRO A 180 7.60 15.44 -6.22
N GLN A 181 7.08 14.27 -6.58
CA GLN A 181 7.78 13.28 -7.41
C GLN A 181 7.77 13.69 -8.90
N GLU A 182 6.65 14.23 -9.40
CA GLU A 182 6.55 14.82 -10.74
C GLU A 182 7.41 16.07 -10.88
N ALA A 183 7.49 16.91 -9.83
CA ALA A 183 8.38 18.08 -9.82
C ALA A 183 9.87 17.71 -9.91
N ARG A 184 10.26 16.51 -9.46
CA ARG A 184 11.64 16.01 -9.49
C ARG A 184 12.02 15.32 -10.82
N ALA A 185 11.03 14.93 -11.63
CA ALA A 185 11.24 14.35 -12.96
C ALA A 185 11.31 15.41 -14.08
N LEU A 186 10.97 16.67 -13.77
CA LEU A 186 10.93 17.81 -14.70
C LEU A 186 12.15 18.75 -14.55
N GLY A 187 13.11 18.42 -13.67
CA GLY A 187 14.36 19.17 -13.46
C GLY A 187 15.57 18.26 -13.57
#